data_AF-A0A067QXC7-F1
#
_entry.id   AF-A0A067QXC7-F1
#
_cell.length_a   1.000
_cell.length_b   1.000
_cell.length_c   1.000
_cell.angle_alpha   90.00
_cell.angle_beta   90.00
_cell.angle_gamma   90.00
#
_symmetry.space_group_name_H-M   'P 1'
#
loop_
_entity.id
_entity.type
_entity.pdbx_description
1 polymer ?
#
loop_
_entity_poly.entity_id
_entity_poly.type
_entity_poly.pdbx_seq_one_letter_code
_entity_poly.pdbx_strand_id
1 'polypeptide(L)'
;LIDVCVQKLSEKYSPSLATIQMQVHFDTNFASRHDIINDNRASIKFQTAPFIKEIIATYAKTKEDLEKLYRKIVVTTVISSGLGNPTHLNILREATGKTSYFISLITAALSSVFPHTELSQFMALSHKDKEQQIIELTQITTGIRLFNRDCQKGGDGIEDLPNLLQKAITATQSSLESQLQILLERVNILTAAVERCLRPPGKPEREELFGIKYKVLEAESKEGPEQGDNVHTEKLHKISTKQIQMVLDGLATARQLEVYLRKLLMEVEKSQQVLAELLDELKLRLTTIHDTVRFRTAIPTIQIYPQFIHLSEIWTSLQDEMVLLSTINNLAWSLQKYLQVLENIDEGVVKQIIGNTEILTDEARLKATTGLKINSTGLKCEVIYPAQVTEFDKIPLQYLGFCVWSLVEGVGALIPGNPNMGVCQWKENYYAMSSPAMAAEFGQDPEK
;
A
#
# COMPACT_ATOMS: atom_id res chain seq x y z
N LEU A 1 22.06 -29.11 -6.66
CA LEU A 1 21.13 -28.13 -6.02
C LEU A 1 21.67 -26.72 -6.12
N ILE A 2 22.88 -26.43 -5.61
CA ILE A 2 23.50 -25.09 -5.68
C ILE A 2 23.55 -24.55 -7.11
N ASP A 3 24.01 -25.33 -8.08
CA ASP A 3 24.10 -24.87 -9.49
C ASP A 3 22.73 -24.54 -10.10
N VAL A 4 21.69 -25.28 -9.72
CA VAL A 4 20.30 -25.02 -10.16
C VAL A 4 19.79 -23.72 -9.56
N CYS A 5 20.10 -23.45 -8.30
CA CYS A 5 19.78 -22.18 -7.65
C CYS A 5 20.54 -21.02 -8.29
N VAL A 6 21.85 -21.19 -8.53
CA VAL A 6 22.69 -20.16 -9.19
C VAL A 6 22.17 -19.86 -10.58
N GLN A 7 21.81 -20.89 -11.35
CA GLN A 7 21.22 -20.73 -12.68
C GLN A 7 19.90 -19.95 -12.61
N LYS A 8 18.95 -20.35 -11.76
CA LYS A 8 17.67 -19.64 -11.58
C LYS A 8 17.85 -18.19 -11.13
N LEU A 9 18.78 -17.93 -10.22
CA LEU A 9 19.07 -16.57 -9.73
C LEU A 9 19.77 -15.69 -10.78
N SER A 10 20.41 -16.30 -11.79
CA SER A 10 21.13 -15.60 -12.85
C SER A 10 20.27 -15.32 -14.08
N GLU A 11 19.04 -15.85 -14.14
CA GLU A 11 18.12 -15.63 -15.25
C GLU A 11 17.57 -14.19 -15.24
N LYS A 12 17.88 -13.43 -16.30
CA LYS A 12 17.33 -12.09 -16.50
C LYS A 12 15.87 -12.17 -16.91
N TYR A 13 15.04 -11.29 -16.32
CA TYR A 13 13.61 -11.18 -16.62
C TYR A 13 12.82 -12.47 -16.42
N SER A 14 13.26 -13.33 -15.51
CA SER A 14 12.51 -14.53 -15.10
C SER A 14 11.30 -14.12 -14.23
N PRO A 15 10.05 -14.40 -14.64
CA PRO A 15 8.89 -14.03 -13.84
C PRO A 15 8.84 -14.74 -12.48
N SER A 16 9.25 -16.00 -12.40
CA SER A 16 9.33 -16.73 -11.13
C SER A 16 10.36 -16.12 -10.17
N LEU A 17 11.52 -15.70 -10.67
CA LEU A 17 12.49 -14.95 -9.84
C LEU A 17 11.92 -13.60 -9.39
N ALA A 18 11.25 -12.88 -10.31
CA ALA A 18 10.61 -11.62 -10.00
C ALA A 18 9.54 -11.75 -8.91
N THR A 19 8.75 -12.84 -8.92
CA THR A 19 7.77 -13.13 -7.86
C THR A 19 8.45 -13.26 -6.51
N ILE A 20 9.52 -14.06 -6.40
CA ILE A 20 10.25 -14.26 -5.14
C ILE A 20 10.87 -12.94 -4.66
N GLN A 21 11.54 -12.21 -5.56
CA GLN A 21 12.13 -10.91 -5.23
C GLN A 21 11.07 -9.91 -4.75
N MET A 22 9.91 -9.89 -5.42
CA MET A 22 8.80 -9.01 -5.07
C MET A 22 8.22 -9.38 -3.71
N GLN A 23 8.07 -10.66 -3.39
CA GLN A 23 7.60 -11.12 -2.08
C GLN A 23 8.56 -10.69 -0.96
N VAL A 24 9.86 -11.00 -1.09
CA VAL A 24 10.87 -10.60 -0.10
C VAL A 24 10.93 -9.08 0.05
N HIS A 25 10.90 -8.35 -1.07
CA HIS A 25 10.95 -6.88 -1.06
C HIS A 25 9.71 -6.29 -0.37
N PHE A 26 8.52 -6.79 -0.66
CA PHE A 26 7.29 -6.32 -0.03
C PHE A 26 7.28 -6.65 1.46
N ASP A 27 7.59 -7.89 1.86
CA ASP A 27 7.61 -8.30 3.26
C ASP A 27 8.63 -7.53 4.11
N THR A 28 9.74 -7.09 3.50
CA THR A 28 10.79 -6.32 4.20
C THR A 28 10.46 -4.83 4.32
N ASN A 29 9.71 -4.26 3.36
CA ASN A 29 9.50 -2.82 3.26
C ASN A 29 8.06 -2.37 3.55
N PHE A 30 7.09 -3.27 3.55
CA PHE A 30 5.70 -3.00 3.92
C PHE A 30 5.52 -3.20 5.42
N ALA A 31 5.64 -2.12 6.19
CA ALA A 31 5.42 -2.10 7.63
C ALA A 31 3.99 -1.62 7.98
N SER A 32 3.55 -1.89 9.21
CA SER A 32 2.26 -1.38 9.67
C SER A 32 2.30 0.15 9.79
N ARG A 33 1.14 0.81 9.65
CA ARG A 33 1.03 2.26 9.86
C ARG A 33 1.61 2.71 11.20
N HIS A 34 1.36 1.92 12.25
CA HIS A 34 1.83 2.21 13.60
C HIS A 34 3.36 2.21 13.67
N ASP A 35 4.00 1.21 13.05
CA ASP A 35 5.46 1.10 13.05
C ASP A 35 6.09 2.24 12.26
N ILE A 36 5.57 2.56 11.07
CA ILE A 36 6.07 3.68 10.24
C ILE A 36 6.00 5.01 11.00
N ILE A 37 4.87 5.27 11.66
CA ILE A 37 4.69 6.50 12.44
C ILE A 37 5.65 6.53 13.64
N ASN A 38 5.74 5.44 14.39
CA ASN A 38 6.60 5.37 15.56
C ASN A 38 8.08 5.54 15.21
N ASP A 39 8.54 4.88 14.15
CA ASP A 39 9.92 4.97 13.67
C ASP A 39 10.25 6.40 13.22
N ASN A 40 9.33 7.05 12.49
CA ASN A 40 9.50 8.44 12.09
C ASN A 40 9.55 9.38 13.30
N ARG A 41 8.61 9.25 14.25
CA ARG A 41 8.58 10.06 15.48
C ARG A 41 9.84 9.84 16.33
N ALA A 42 10.32 8.59 16.42
CA ALA A 42 11.56 8.26 17.11
C ALA A 42 12.78 8.88 16.41
N SER A 43 12.82 8.86 15.08
CA SER A 43 13.85 9.51 14.28
C SER A 43 13.87 11.03 14.50
N ILE A 44 12.71 11.70 14.46
CA ILE A 44 12.60 13.14 14.76
C ILE A 44 13.09 13.42 16.19
N LYS A 45 12.66 12.64 17.18
CA LYS A 45 13.12 12.78 18.57
C LYS A 45 14.63 12.60 18.70
N PHE A 46 15.21 11.63 17.99
CA PHE A 46 16.65 11.42 17.96
C PHE A 46 17.38 12.62 17.35
N GLN A 47 16.85 13.20 16.26
CA GLN A 47 17.42 14.38 15.59
C GLN A 47 17.30 15.66 16.42
N THR A 48 16.23 15.82 17.23
CA THR A 48 16.02 17.02 18.06
C THR A 48 16.70 16.94 19.43
N ALA A 49 17.01 15.74 19.92
CA ALA A 49 17.64 15.53 21.23
C ALA A 49 18.94 16.33 21.47
N PRO A 50 19.86 16.52 20.50
CA PRO A 50 21.06 17.33 20.71
C PRO A 50 20.76 18.79 21.06
N PHE A 51 19.76 19.41 20.43
CA PHE A 51 19.37 20.79 20.67
C PHE A 51 18.77 20.98 22.08
N ILE A 52 17.93 20.02 22.49
CA ILE A 52 17.36 19.98 23.84
C ILE A 52 18.47 19.83 24.88
N LYS A 53 19.42 18.90 24.67
CA LYS A 53 20.57 18.72 25.57
C LYS A 53 21.42 19.98 25.69
N GLU A 54 21.63 20.70 24.59
CA GLU A 54 22.37 21.96 24.59
C GLU A 54 21.66 23.05 25.41
N ILE A 55 20.33 23.16 25.32
CA ILE A 55 19.54 24.09 26.14
C ILE A 55 19.66 23.73 27.62
N ILE A 56 19.47 22.45 27.97
CA ILE A 56 19.51 21.98 29.35
C ILE A 56 20.88 22.24 30.00
N ALA A 57 21.97 22.04 29.25
CA ALA A 57 23.33 22.27 29.71
C ALA A 57 23.75 23.75 29.75
N THR A 58 22.94 24.67 29.21
CA THR A 58 23.29 26.09 29.16
C THR A 58 23.21 26.71 30.56
N TYR A 59 24.29 27.37 30.95
CA TYR A 59 24.36 28.17 32.16
C TYR A 59 24.48 29.65 31.77
N ALA A 60 23.45 30.44 32.08
CA ALA A 60 23.38 31.85 31.72
C ALA A 60 23.44 32.74 32.97
N LYS A 61 24.43 33.65 33.00
CA LYS A 61 24.63 34.60 34.12
C LYS A 61 24.36 36.04 33.71
N THR A 62 24.69 36.39 32.47
CA THR A 62 24.51 37.75 31.95
C THR A 62 23.22 37.87 31.16
N LYS A 63 22.75 39.10 30.94
CA LYS A 63 21.62 39.38 30.06
C LYS A 63 21.86 38.85 28.65
N GLU A 64 23.08 38.95 28.14
CA GLU A 64 23.46 38.43 26.84
C GLU A 64 23.37 36.90 26.77
N ASP A 65 23.77 36.21 27.83
CA ASP A 65 23.65 34.74 27.91
C ASP A 65 22.18 34.29 27.93
N LEU A 66 21.32 35.03 28.63
CA LEU A 66 19.87 34.77 28.67
C LEU A 66 19.24 34.96 27.29
N GLU A 67 19.64 35.99 26.55
CA GLU A 67 19.20 36.18 25.16
C GLU A 67 19.68 35.04 24.24
N LYS A 68 20.91 34.55 24.42
CA LYS A 68 21.42 33.38 23.68
C LYS A 68 20.62 32.12 24.01
N LEU A 69 20.33 31.88 25.29
CA LEU A 69 19.50 30.75 25.73
C LEU A 69 18.09 30.83 25.11
N TYR A 70 17.46 32.00 25.15
CA TYR A 70 16.13 32.20 24.57
C TYR A 70 16.12 31.90 23.06
N ARG A 71 17.14 32.37 22.32
CA ARG A 71 17.29 32.04 20.90
C ARG A 71 17.42 30.53 20.65
N LYS A 72 18.14 29.79 21.49
CA LYS A 72 18.23 28.32 21.38
C LYS A 72 16.86 27.66 21.57
N ILE A 73 16.07 28.12 22.55
CA ILE A 73 14.70 27.63 22.79
C ILE A 73 13.81 27.91 21.57
N VAL A 74 13.85 29.12 21.02
CA VAL A 74 13.12 29.48 19.81
C VAL A 74 13.50 28.56 18.64
N VAL A 75 14.79 28.38 18.36
CA VAL A 75 15.26 27.52 17.26
C VAL A 75 14.82 26.08 17.45
N THR A 76 14.91 25.56 18.67
CA THR A 76 14.45 24.18 18.98
C THR A 76 12.95 24.04 18.79
N THR A 77 12.17 25.05 19.20
CA THR A 77 10.72 25.11 18.97
C THR A 77 10.39 25.12 17.48
N VAL A 78 11.15 25.88 16.67
CA VAL A 78 10.99 25.92 15.21
C VAL A 78 11.14 24.53 14.61
N ILE A 79 12.27 23.88 14.89
CA ILE A 79 12.60 22.57 14.32
C ILE A 79 11.61 21.50 14.78
N SER A 80 11.20 21.55 16.05
CA SER A 80 10.32 20.53 16.65
C SER A 80 8.84 20.72 16.30
N SER A 81 8.41 21.92 15.88
CA SER A 81 7.01 22.22 15.54
C SER A 81 6.56 21.62 14.20
N GLY A 82 7.49 21.37 13.28
CA GLY A 82 7.20 20.90 11.92
C GLY A 82 6.26 21.82 11.09
N LEU A 83 6.11 23.09 11.47
CA LEU A 83 5.19 24.01 10.80
C LEU A 83 5.64 24.43 9.40
N GLY A 84 6.88 24.17 8.98
CA GLY A 84 7.39 24.57 7.67
C GLY A 84 8.48 23.63 7.14
N ASN A 85 8.93 23.89 5.91
CA ASN A 85 9.85 23.02 5.19
C ASN A 85 11.23 22.87 5.89
N PRO A 86 11.66 21.63 6.24
CA PRO A 86 12.95 21.37 6.86
C PRO A 86 14.17 21.82 6.03
N THR A 87 14.03 21.82 4.70
CA THR A 87 15.09 22.25 3.77
C THR A 87 15.35 23.76 3.89
N HIS A 88 14.31 24.55 4.19
CA HIS A 88 14.45 25.96 4.56
C HIS A 88 14.97 26.15 5.99
N LEU A 89 14.82 25.16 6.87
CA LEU A 89 15.37 25.18 8.22
C LEU A 89 16.87 24.83 8.27
N ASN A 90 17.40 24.07 7.32
CA ASN A 90 18.87 23.92 7.18
C ASN A 90 19.55 25.26 6.85
N ILE A 91 18.78 26.21 6.29
CA ILE A 91 19.17 27.61 6.03
C ILE A 91 19.00 28.48 7.30
N LEU A 92 18.61 27.94 8.47
CA LEU A 92 18.61 28.70 9.75
C LEU A 92 20.01 29.27 10.10
N ARG A 93 21.07 28.74 9.48
CA ARG A 93 22.44 29.29 9.57
C ARG A 93 22.68 30.53 8.70
N GLU A 94 21.87 30.78 7.67
CA GLU A 94 22.04 31.91 6.75
C GLU A 94 20.82 32.86 6.82
N ALA A 95 21.07 34.09 7.27
CA ALA A 95 20.08 35.14 7.48
C ALA A 95 19.46 35.66 6.17
N THR A 96 18.68 34.83 5.49
CA THR A 96 17.82 35.25 4.37
C THR A 96 16.48 35.75 4.92
N GLY A 97 15.97 36.85 4.37
CA GLY A 97 14.89 37.66 4.98
C GLY A 97 13.59 36.92 5.34
N LYS A 98 13.21 35.87 4.59
CA LYS A 98 11.99 35.07 4.89
C LYS A 98 12.15 34.17 6.12
N THR A 99 13.33 33.59 6.33
CA THR A 99 13.64 32.75 7.51
C THR A 99 13.65 33.60 8.79
N SER A 100 14.19 34.82 8.71
CA SER A 100 14.18 35.78 9.83
C SER A 100 12.76 36.15 10.28
N TYR A 101 11.83 36.32 9.32
CA TYR A 101 10.44 36.63 9.62
C TYR A 101 9.66 35.42 10.19
N PHE A 102 9.91 34.20 9.72
CA PHE A 102 9.29 33.01 10.32
C PHE A 102 9.72 32.80 11.78
N ILE A 103 11.02 32.98 12.06
CA ILE A 103 11.56 32.93 13.42
C ILE A 103 10.94 34.02 14.29
N SER A 104 10.74 35.24 13.78
CA SER A 104 10.14 36.32 14.58
C SER A 104 8.69 36.02 14.97
N LEU A 105 7.92 35.37 14.10
CA LEU A 105 6.56 34.93 14.40
C LEU A 105 6.53 33.83 15.48
N ILE A 106 7.44 32.85 15.42
CA ILE A 106 7.59 31.87 16.50
C ILE A 106 8.04 32.55 17.78
N THR A 107 8.97 33.50 17.70
CA THR A 107 9.45 34.26 18.85
C THR A 107 8.31 35.02 19.50
N ALA A 108 7.42 35.65 18.73
CA ALA A 108 6.25 36.36 19.26
C ALA A 108 5.27 35.42 19.96
N ALA A 109 4.96 34.27 19.35
CA ALA A 109 4.07 33.26 19.93
C ALA A 109 4.67 32.61 21.19
N LEU A 110 5.97 32.32 21.21
CA LEU A 110 6.66 31.80 22.38
C LEU A 110 6.70 32.86 23.49
N SER A 111 7.00 34.12 23.16
CA SER A 111 7.10 35.20 24.16
C SER A 111 5.77 35.54 24.82
N SER A 112 4.64 35.21 24.20
CA SER A 112 3.32 35.41 24.81
C SER A 112 2.99 34.38 25.89
N VAL A 113 3.65 33.21 25.90
CA VAL A 113 3.46 32.14 26.90
C VAL A 113 4.68 31.91 27.78
N PHE A 114 5.85 32.34 27.32
CA PHE A 114 7.13 32.20 28.00
C PHE A 114 7.96 33.49 27.83
N PRO A 115 7.62 34.56 28.57
CA PRO A 115 8.36 35.81 28.50
C PRO A 115 9.78 35.65 29.05
N HIS A 116 10.70 36.54 28.66
CA HIS A 116 12.11 36.49 29.06
C HIS A 116 12.32 36.52 30.58
N THR A 117 11.35 37.04 31.34
CA THR A 117 11.36 37.05 32.82
C THR A 117 11.31 35.64 33.42
N GLU A 118 10.72 34.67 32.72
CA GLU A 118 10.58 33.27 33.16
C GLU A 118 11.87 32.46 32.97
N LEU A 119 12.85 32.97 32.23
CA LEU A 119 14.12 32.26 31.99
C LEU A 119 14.87 31.91 33.28
N SER A 120 14.79 32.78 34.29
CA SER A 120 15.44 32.52 35.58
C SER A 120 14.80 31.35 36.31
N GLN A 121 13.46 31.25 36.27
CA GLN A 121 12.73 30.13 36.83
C GLN A 121 12.98 28.84 36.05
N PHE A 122 12.98 28.91 34.71
CA PHE A 122 13.35 27.79 33.83
C PHE A 122 14.72 27.23 34.17
N MET A 123 15.73 28.08 34.39
CA MET A 123 17.09 27.63 34.72
C MET A 123 17.18 26.89 36.06
N ALA A 124 16.30 27.19 37.02
CA ALA A 124 16.25 26.56 38.33
C ALA A 124 15.62 25.15 38.33
N LEU A 125 14.97 24.77 37.23
CA LEU A 125 14.35 23.45 37.08
C LEU A 125 15.37 22.32 36.95
N SER A 126 14.92 21.09 37.26
CA SER A 126 15.69 19.88 36.99
C SER A 126 15.88 19.66 35.49
N HIS A 127 16.85 18.84 35.09
CA HIS A 127 17.06 18.53 33.67
C HIS A 127 15.81 17.91 33.01
N LYS A 128 15.11 17.04 33.74
CA LYS A 128 13.87 16.40 33.27
C LYS A 128 12.74 17.42 33.10
N ASP A 129 12.59 18.34 34.05
CA ASP A 129 11.53 19.34 33.99
C ASP A 129 11.79 20.38 32.91
N LYS A 130 13.07 20.74 32.66
CA LYS A 130 13.45 21.57 31.51
C LYS A 130 13.07 20.92 30.19
N GLU A 131 13.36 19.63 30.01
CA GLU A 131 12.98 18.88 28.81
C GLU A 131 11.47 18.90 28.61
N GLN A 132 10.71 18.57 29.66
CA GLN A 132 9.24 18.57 29.60
C GLN A 132 8.69 19.96 29.28
N GLN A 133 9.23 21.01 29.88
CA GLN A 133 8.79 22.39 29.62
C GLN A 133 9.10 22.82 28.18
N ILE A 134 10.23 22.43 27.59
CA ILE A 134 10.53 22.73 26.17
C ILE A 134 9.51 22.04 25.25
N ILE A 135 9.17 20.78 25.53
CA ILE A 135 8.18 20.02 24.76
C ILE A 135 6.81 20.70 24.83
N GLU A 136 6.35 21.02 26.04
CA GLU A 136 5.05 21.66 26.26
C GLU A 136 4.99 23.05 25.62
N LEU A 137 6.04 23.88 25.79
CA LEU A 137 6.14 25.18 25.12
C LEU A 137 6.12 25.05 23.60
N THR A 138 6.73 24.00 23.04
CA THR A 138 6.69 23.72 21.61
C THR A 138 5.26 23.44 21.14
N GLN A 139 4.53 22.58 21.85
CA GLN A 139 3.15 22.24 21.51
C GLN A 139 2.22 23.45 21.63
N ILE A 140 2.30 24.21 22.72
CA ILE A 140 1.50 25.42 22.94
C ILE A 140 1.81 26.46 21.84
N THR A 141 3.09 26.72 21.58
CA THR A 141 3.51 27.69 20.55
C THR A 141 3.02 27.27 19.16
N THR A 142 3.09 25.98 18.85
CA THR A 142 2.58 25.42 17.58
C THR A 142 1.08 25.65 17.45
N GLY A 143 0.28 25.31 18.47
CA GLY A 143 -1.15 25.54 18.49
C GLY A 143 -1.54 27.02 18.35
N ILE A 144 -0.83 27.93 19.04
CA ILE A 144 -1.04 29.38 18.92
C ILE A 144 -0.81 29.84 17.48
N ARG A 145 0.23 29.34 16.82
CA ARG A 145 0.52 29.72 15.42
C ARG A 145 -0.53 29.21 14.45
N LEU A 146 -1.03 27.98 14.65
CA LEU A 146 -2.13 27.43 13.86
C LEU A 146 -3.41 28.24 14.05
N PHE A 147 -3.75 28.61 15.29
CA PHE A 147 -4.90 29.45 15.57
C PHE A 147 -4.76 30.87 14.99
N ASN A 148 -3.56 31.46 15.06
CA ASN A 148 -3.29 32.77 14.47
C ASN A 148 -3.40 32.76 12.94
N ARG A 149 -3.03 31.64 12.30
CA ARG A 149 -3.26 31.41 10.87
C ARG A 149 -4.76 31.41 10.55
N ASP A 150 -5.55 30.66 11.30
CA ASP A 150 -7.02 30.60 11.13
C ASP A 150 -7.68 31.97 11.34
N CYS A 151 -7.19 32.77 12.29
CA CYS A 151 -7.63 34.15 12.52
C CYS A 151 -7.22 35.13 11.41
N GLN A 152 -6.40 34.73 10.43
CA GLN A 152 -5.78 35.62 9.42
C GLN A 152 -4.94 36.74 10.06
N LYS A 153 -4.40 36.51 11.26
CA LYS A 153 -3.55 37.44 12.03
C LYS A 153 -2.08 36.99 12.08
N GLY A 154 -1.74 35.96 11.31
CA GLY A 154 -0.43 35.35 11.24
C GLY A 154 -0.48 34.09 10.36
N GLY A 155 0.47 33.18 10.56
CA GLY A 155 0.52 31.92 9.82
C GLY A 155 1.43 31.92 8.60
N ASP A 156 2.15 33.01 8.35
CA ASP A 156 3.16 33.08 7.29
C ASP A 156 4.21 31.97 7.49
N GLY A 157 4.52 31.29 6.38
CA GLY A 157 5.44 30.15 6.33
C GLY A 157 4.89 28.83 6.87
N ILE A 158 3.63 28.78 7.33
CA ILE A 158 2.96 27.51 7.63
C ILE A 158 2.44 26.90 6.33
N GLU A 159 2.90 25.70 5.98
CA GLU A 159 2.44 25.00 4.77
C GLU A 159 0.95 24.64 4.88
N ASP A 160 0.25 24.59 3.75
CA ASP A 160 -1.15 24.16 3.74
C ASP A 160 -1.26 22.64 3.70
N LEU A 161 -0.81 22.01 4.79
CA LEU A 161 -0.73 20.56 4.92
C LEU A 161 -2.06 19.84 4.61
N PRO A 162 -3.24 20.31 5.07
CA PRO A 162 -4.54 19.78 4.63
C PRO A 162 -4.70 19.65 3.11
N ASN A 163 -4.43 20.74 2.38
CA ASN A 163 -4.61 20.79 0.94
C ASN A 163 -3.54 19.98 0.20
N LEU A 164 -2.29 20.08 0.66
CA LEU A 164 -1.18 19.30 0.11
C LEU A 164 -1.43 17.81 0.28
N LEU A 165 -1.89 17.38 1.46
CA LEU A 165 -2.19 15.99 1.77
C LEU A 165 -3.37 15.49 0.94
N GLN A 166 -4.45 16.27 0.83
CA GLN A 166 -5.58 15.93 -0.05
C GLN A 166 -5.14 15.73 -1.50
N LYS A 167 -4.30 16.63 -2.04
CA LYS A 167 -3.76 16.50 -3.40
C LYS A 167 -2.84 15.30 -3.54
N ALA A 168 -1.98 15.04 -2.56
CA ALA A 168 -1.07 13.89 -2.56
C ALA A 168 -1.85 12.57 -2.54
N ILE A 169 -2.86 12.44 -1.69
CA ILE A 169 -3.75 11.26 -1.63
C ILE A 169 -4.38 11.02 -3.00
N THR A 170 -5.02 12.03 -3.58
CA THR A 170 -5.68 11.90 -4.87
C THR A 170 -4.70 11.53 -5.98
N ALA A 171 -3.50 12.14 -6.01
CA ALA A 171 -2.49 11.81 -7.01
C ALA A 171 -1.95 10.37 -6.85
N THR A 172 -1.68 9.94 -5.62
CA THR A 172 -1.21 8.58 -5.32
C THR A 172 -2.29 7.54 -5.64
N GLN A 173 -3.53 7.80 -5.28
CA GLN A 173 -4.68 6.94 -5.58
C GLN A 173 -4.81 6.76 -7.10
N SER A 174 -4.92 7.85 -7.87
CA SER A 174 -5.06 7.77 -9.33
C SER A 174 -3.87 7.06 -10.00
N SER A 175 -2.66 7.25 -9.49
CA SER A 175 -1.46 6.55 -9.98
C SER A 175 -1.52 5.05 -9.73
N LEU A 176 -1.93 4.62 -8.54
CA LEU A 176 -2.08 3.21 -8.19
C LEU A 176 -3.22 2.55 -8.96
N GLU A 177 -4.36 3.23 -9.10
CA GLU A 177 -5.51 2.74 -9.88
C GLU A 177 -5.15 2.55 -11.35
N SER A 178 -4.43 3.51 -11.94
CA SER A 178 -3.94 3.40 -13.32
C SER A 178 -2.97 2.23 -13.50
N GLN A 179 -2.02 2.04 -12.57
CA GLN A 179 -1.11 0.90 -12.59
C GLN A 179 -1.85 -0.44 -12.43
N LEU A 180 -2.84 -0.48 -11.54
CA LEU A 180 -3.67 -1.66 -11.33
C LEU A 180 -4.50 -1.99 -12.58
N GLN A 181 -5.05 -1.00 -13.25
CA GLN A 181 -5.82 -1.21 -14.49
C GLN A 181 -4.94 -1.85 -15.59
N ILE A 182 -3.75 -1.29 -15.84
CA ILE A 182 -2.79 -1.85 -16.81
C ILE A 182 -2.41 -3.28 -16.45
N LEU A 183 -2.15 -3.54 -15.17
CA LEU A 183 -1.82 -4.86 -14.68
C LEU A 183 -2.99 -5.84 -14.88
N LEU A 184 -4.23 -5.43 -14.59
CA LEU A 184 -5.41 -6.27 -14.73
C LEU A 184 -5.67 -6.67 -16.19
N GLU A 185 -5.41 -5.79 -17.16
CA GLU A 185 -5.44 -6.16 -18.57
C GLU A 185 -4.44 -7.28 -18.87
N ARG A 186 -3.21 -7.18 -18.36
CA ARG A 186 -2.19 -8.22 -18.52
C ARG A 186 -2.58 -9.52 -17.82
N VAL A 187 -3.14 -9.44 -16.63
CA VAL A 187 -3.67 -10.58 -15.87
C VAL A 187 -4.75 -11.31 -16.66
N ASN A 188 -5.70 -10.59 -17.28
CA ASN A 188 -6.78 -11.18 -18.05
C ASN A 188 -6.25 -11.93 -19.28
N ILE A 189 -5.29 -11.33 -20.00
CA ILE A 189 -4.61 -11.94 -21.15
C ILE A 189 -3.89 -13.23 -20.73
N LEU A 190 -3.06 -13.16 -19.68
CA LEU A 190 -2.30 -14.31 -19.22
C LEU A 190 -3.20 -15.41 -18.65
N THR A 191 -4.28 -15.06 -17.96
CA THR A 191 -5.28 -16.02 -17.46
C THR A 191 -5.91 -16.78 -18.62
N ALA A 192 -6.31 -16.09 -19.69
CA ALA A 192 -6.88 -16.73 -20.89
C ALA A 192 -5.88 -17.69 -21.56
N ALA A 193 -4.61 -17.30 -21.66
CA ALA A 193 -3.55 -18.14 -22.21
C ALA A 193 -3.32 -19.39 -21.36
N VAL A 194 -3.16 -19.22 -20.04
CA VAL A 194 -2.96 -20.32 -19.10
C VAL A 194 -4.13 -21.29 -19.10
N GLU A 195 -5.36 -20.78 -19.05
CA GLU A 195 -6.58 -21.60 -19.05
C GLU A 195 -6.66 -22.49 -20.29
N ARG A 196 -6.20 -22.00 -21.45
CA ARG A 196 -6.15 -22.77 -22.70
C ARG A 196 -5.05 -23.84 -22.72
N CYS A 197 -3.99 -23.67 -21.94
CA CYS A 197 -2.96 -24.69 -21.74
C CYS A 197 -3.43 -25.84 -20.83
N LEU A 198 -4.45 -25.62 -20.00
CA LEU A 198 -4.98 -26.63 -19.10
C LEU A 198 -5.63 -27.79 -19.86
N ARG A 199 -5.47 -28.99 -19.31
CA ARG A 199 -6.04 -30.21 -19.84
C ARG A 199 -7.58 -30.20 -19.78
N PRO A 200 -8.28 -30.71 -20.81
CA PRO A 200 -9.72 -30.96 -20.70
C PRO A 200 -10.00 -32.07 -19.68
N PRO A 201 -11.05 -31.94 -18.87
CA PRO A 201 -11.44 -32.97 -17.92
C PRO A 201 -11.88 -34.27 -18.63
N GLY A 202 -11.57 -35.43 -18.03
CA GLY A 202 -12.01 -36.75 -18.50
C GLY A 202 -11.25 -37.38 -19.70
N LYS A 203 -10.15 -36.79 -20.18
CA LYS A 203 -9.29 -37.41 -21.22
C LYS A 203 -8.19 -38.31 -20.61
N PRO A 204 -7.44 -39.14 -21.36
CA PRO A 204 -6.27 -39.84 -20.82
C PRO A 204 -5.06 -38.92 -20.65
N GLU A 205 -4.16 -39.25 -19.73
CA GLU A 205 -2.88 -38.56 -19.51
C GLU A 205 -2.04 -38.62 -20.80
N ARG A 206 -1.49 -37.48 -21.26
CA ARG A 206 -0.51 -37.44 -22.35
C ARG A 206 0.69 -36.61 -21.93
N GLU A 207 1.87 -37.12 -22.30
CA GLU A 207 3.24 -36.66 -22.07
C GLU A 207 3.45 -35.62 -20.94
N GLU A 208 3.96 -36.12 -19.81
CA GLU A 208 4.50 -35.31 -18.73
C GLU A 208 5.77 -34.58 -19.21
N LEU A 209 5.72 -33.25 -19.31
CA LEU A 209 6.93 -32.45 -19.26
C LEU A 209 6.91 -31.60 -17.99
N PHE A 210 7.76 -31.96 -17.03
CA PHE A 210 7.91 -31.29 -15.74
C PHE A 210 6.62 -31.23 -14.88
N GLY A 211 5.72 -32.20 -15.05
CA GLY A 211 4.46 -32.29 -14.29
C GLY A 211 3.30 -31.48 -14.87
N ILE A 212 3.48 -30.77 -15.99
CA ILE A 212 2.40 -30.05 -16.67
C ILE A 212 1.67 -31.01 -17.60
N LYS A 213 0.39 -31.28 -17.32
CA LYS A 213 -0.51 -31.99 -18.23
C LYS A 213 -1.14 -30.97 -19.20
N TYR A 214 -0.51 -30.74 -20.35
CA TYR A 214 -1.02 -29.81 -21.35
C TYR A 214 -1.75 -30.52 -22.49
N LYS A 215 -2.63 -29.78 -23.19
CA LYS A 215 -3.09 -30.17 -24.52
C LYS A 215 -1.92 -29.96 -25.50
N VAL A 216 -1.33 -31.03 -26.05
CA VAL A 216 -0.54 -30.88 -27.28
C VAL A 216 -1.50 -30.32 -28.33
N LEU A 217 -1.20 -29.16 -28.90
CA LEU A 217 -1.89 -28.66 -30.08
C LEU A 217 -1.50 -29.57 -31.26
N GLU A 218 -1.98 -30.82 -31.24
CA GLU A 218 -1.96 -31.69 -32.41
C GLU A 218 -2.90 -31.03 -33.42
N ALA A 219 -2.36 -30.72 -34.60
CA ALA A 219 -3.16 -30.31 -35.75
C ALA A 219 -4.28 -31.33 -35.92
N GLU A 220 -5.54 -30.88 -35.90
CA GLU A 220 -6.68 -31.74 -36.21
C GLU A 220 -6.59 -32.13 -37.69
N SER A 221 -5.82 -33.18 -37.99
CA SER A 221 -5.94 -33.90 -39.26
C SER A 221 -7.26 -34.65 -39.23
N LYS A 222 -8.33 -33.98 -39.68
CA LYS A 222 -9.48 -34.68 -40.25
C LYS A 222 -9.00 -35.31 -41.55
N GLU A 223 -8.71 -36.61 -41.52
CA GLU A 223 -8.58 -37.40 -42.74
C GLU A 223 -9.95 -37.44 -43.44
N GLY A 224 -10.04 -36.70 -44.54
CA GLY A 224 -11.04 -36.88 -45.59
C GLY A 224 -10.35 -36.52 -46.91
N PRO A 225 -10.44 -37.35 -47.95
CA PRO A 225 -9.79 -37.04 -49.22
C PRO A 225 -10.72 -36.11 -49.99
N GLU A 226 -10.26 -34.92 -50.37
CA GLU A 226 -10.63 -34.31 -51.65
C GLU A 226 -9.81 -33.04 -51.94
N GLN A 227 -9.55 -32.87 -53.24
CA GLN A 227 -8.58 -31.98 -53.88
C GLN A 227 -9.09 -30.54 -53.98
N GLY A 228 -8.17 -29.56 -53.99
CA GLY A 228 -8.41 -28.25 -54.60
C GLY A 228 -8.03 -27.04 -53.76
N ASP A 229 -6.92 -26.41 -54.16
CA ASP A 229 -6.58 -24.98 -54.07
C ASP A 229 -6.41 -24.27 -52.70
N ASN A 230 -5.13 -24.04 -52.38
CA ASN A 230 -4.55 -22.87 -51.70
C ASN A 230 -5.35 -22.24 -50.56
N VAL A 231 -5.30 -22.88 -49.38
CA VAL A 231 -5.42 -22.19 -48.10
C VAL A 231 -4.02 -22.15 -47.48
N HIS A 232 -3.54 -20.95 -47.18
CA HIS A 232 -2.34 -20.74 -46.38
C HIS A 232 -2.46 -21.51 -45.05
N THR A 233 -1.89 -22.71 -45.01
CA THR A 233 -1.53 -23.38 -43.75
C THR A 233 -0.45 -22.53 -43.09
N GLU A 234 -0.86 -21.56 -42.28
CA GLU A 234 0.01 -20.93 -41.30
C GLU A 234 0.60 -22.04 -40.43
N LYS A 235 1.88 -22.34 -40.67
CA LYS A 235 2.67 -23.24 -39.85
C LYS A 235 2.67 -22.71 -38.41
N LEU A 236 1.81 -23.26 -37.54
CA LEU A 236 1.90 -23.09 -36.10
C LEU A 236 3.33 -23.45 -35.68
N HIS A 237 4.13 -22.45 -35.31
CA HIS A 237 5.42 -22.68 -34.67
C HIS A 237 5.16 -23.48 -33.40
N LYS A 238 5.89 -24.58 -33.22
CA LYS A 238 5.76 -25.49 -32.09
C LYS A 238 6.16 -24.73 -30.82
N ILE A 239 5.18 -24.20 -30.08
CA ILE A 239 5.40 -23.46 -28.82
C ILE A 239 6.14 -24.40 -27.85
N SER A 240 7.29 -23.96 -27.36
CA SER A 240 8.11 -24.76 -26.45
C SER A 240 7.52 -24.78 -25.03
N THR A 241 7.80 -25.83 -24.27
CA THR A 241 7.39 -25.93 -22.86
C THR A 241 7.94 -24.78 -22.02
N LYS A 242 9.15 -24.31 -22.32
CA LYS A 242 9.74 -23.14 -21.63
C LYS A 242 8.89 -21.89 -21.84
N GLN A 243 8.36 -21.68 -23.05
CA GLN A 243 7.48 -20.55 -23.35
C GLN A 243 6.15 -20.64 -22.59
N ILE A 244 5.57 -21.84 -22.46
CA ILE A 244 4.36 -22.05 -21.65
C ILE A 244 4.64 -21.77 -20.17
N GLN A 245 5.76 -22.27 -19.63
CA GLN A 245 6.16 -21.99 -18.25
C GLN A 245 6.35 -20.49 -17.99
N MET A 246 6.93 -19.75 -18.93
CA MET A 246 7.07 -18.30 -18.80
C MET A 246 5.72 -17.58 -18.69
N VAL A 247 4.69 -18.07 -19.39
CA VAL A 247 3.33 -17.53 -19.31
C VAL A 247 2.67 -17.86 -17.97
N LEU A 248 2.83 -19.10 -17.49
CA LEU A 248 2.37 -19.54 -16.16
C LEU A 248 3.02 -18.72 -15.04
N ASP A 249 4.36 -18.65 -15.02
CA ASP A 249 5.11 -17.85 -14.04
C ASP A 249 4.73 -16.38 -14.13
N GLY A 250 4.52 -15.87 -15.35
CA GLY A 250 4.05 -14.51 -15.60
C GLY A 250 2.70 -14.22 -14.97
N LEU A 251 1.75 -15.15 -15.06
CA LEU A 251 0.45 -15.01 -14.40
C LEU A 251 0.62 -14.94 -12.88
N ALA A 252 1.46 -15.81 -12.30
CA ALA A 252 1.76 -15.78 -10.87
C ALA A 252 2.36 -14.44 -10.43
N THR A 253 3.35 -13.93 -11.16
CA THR A 253 3.95 -12.60 -10.90
C THR A 253 2.90 -11.50 -10.99
N ALA A 254 2.05 -11.52 -12.01
CA ALA A 254 1.03 -10.50 -12.21
C ALA A 254 -0.02 -10.51 -11.09
N ARG A 255 -0.49 -11.69 -10.67
CA ARG A 255 -1.43 -11.85 -9.54
C ARG A 255 -0.82 -11.43 -8.21
N GLN A 256 0.45 -11.76 -7.97
CA GLN A 256 1.14 -11.33 -6.75
C GLN A 256 1.27 -9.80 -6.69
N LEU A 257 1.61 -9.17 -7.82
CA LEU A 257 1.68 -7.72 -7.91
C LEU A 257 0.30 -7.07 -7.73
N GLU A 258 -0.75 -7.69 -8.27
CA GLU A 258 -2.14 -7.25 -8.10
C GLU A 258 -2.50 -7.15 -6.61
N VAL A 259 -2.21 -8.21 -5.84
CA VAL A 259 -2.45 -8.23 -4.39
C VAL A 259 -1.73 -7.09 -3.68
N TYR A 260 -0.48 -6.81 -4.05
CA TYR A 260 0.31 -5.75 -3.43
C TYR A 260 -0.18 -4.35 -3.79
N LEU A 261 -0.51 -4.09 -5.05
CA LEU A 261 -1.09 -2.80 -5.45
C LEU A 261 -2.44 -2.55 -4.77
N ARG A 262 -3.29 -3.58 -4.64
CA ARG A 262 -4.56 -3.48 -3.89
C ARG A 262 -4.33 -3.19 -2.40
N LYS A 263 -3.33 -3.81 -1.77
CA LYS A 263 -2.95 -3.51 -0.37
C LYS A 263 -2.52 -2.05 -0.22
N LEU A 264 -1.71 -1.52 -1.14
CA LEU A 264 -1.32 -0.11 -1.11
C LEU A 264 -2.52 0.82 -1.32
N LEU A 265 -3.43 0.48 -2.24
CA LEU A 265 -4.64 1.27 -2.49
C LEU A 265 -5.53 1.35 -1.23
N MET A 266 -5.73 0.23 -0.53
CA MET A 266 -6.47 0.22 0.75
C MET A 266 -5.81 1.12 1.81
N GLU A 267 -4.49 1.20 1.87
CA GLU A 267 -3.79 2.10 2.79
C GLU A 267 -3.98 3.58 2.42
N VAL A 268 -4.08 3.90 1.13
CA VAL A 268 -4.38 5.26 0.64
C VAL A 268 -5.83 5.65 0.94
N GLU A 269 -6.79 4.74 0.72
CA GLU A 269 -8.19 4.92 1.12
C GLU A 269 -8.33 5.17 2.63
N LYS A 270 -7.57 4.43 3.44
CA LYS A 270 -7.51 4.66 4.89
C LYS A 270 -6.93 6.02 5.23
N SER A 271 -5.85 6.45 4.57
CA SER A 271 -5.31 7.81 4.74
C SER A 271 -6.32 8.90 4.34
N GLN A 272 -7.17 8.65 3.34
CA GLN A 272 -8.26 9.57 2.98
C GLN A 272 -9.30 9.69 4.10
N GLN A 273 -9.68 8.57 4.73
CA GLN A 273 -10.61 8.56 5.87
C GLN A 273 -10.01 9.31 7.07
N VAL A 274 -8.77 9.01 7.43
CA VAL A 274 -8.05 9.67 8.54
C VAL A 274 -7.92 11.17 8.28
N LEU A 275 -7.62 11.60 7.05
CA LEU A 275 -7.59 13.02 6.71
C LEU A 275 -8.95 13.68 6.96
N ALA A 276 -10.05 13.08 6.52
CA ALA A 276 -11.39 13.64 6.74
C ALA A 276 -11.68 13.82 8.24
N GLU A 277 -11.38 12.80 9.06
CA GLU A 277 -11.53 12.85 10.52
C GLU A 277 -10.67 13.96 11.16
N LEU A 278 -9.40 14.07 10.75
CA LEU A 278 -8.49 15.11 11.25
C LEU A 278 -8.94 16.53 10.87
N LEU A 279 -9.54 16.72 9.69
CA LEU A 279 -10.06 18.03 9.26
C LEU A 279 -11.30 18.43 10.04
N ASP A 280 -12.20 17.50 10.31
CA ASP A 280 -13.38 17.74 11.15
C ASP A 280 -12.95 18.07 12.59
N GLU A 281 -11.99 17.33 13.13
CA GLU A 281 -11.43 17.59 14.46
C GLU A 281 -10.71 18.95 14.53
N LEU A 282 -9.90 19.28 13.53
CA LEU A 282 -9.21 20.57 13.42
C LEU A 282 -10.22 21.72 13.45
N LYS A 283 -11.29 21.63 12.64
CA LYS A 283 -12.34 22.65 12.55
C LYS A 283 -13.10 22.80 13.86
N LEU A 284 -13.45 21.68 14.50
CA LEU A 284 -14.11 21.67 15.80
C LEU A 284 -13.24 22.32 16.86
N ARG A 285 -11.95 21.98 16.89
CA ARG A 285 -10.98 22.51 17.87
C ARG A 285 -10.77 24.01 17.69
N LEU A 286 -10.59 24.47 16.45
CA LEU A 286 -10.47 25.89 16.13
C LEU A 286 -11.72 26.67 16.56
N THR A 287 -12.91 26.15 16.30
CA THR A 287 -14.17 26.76 16.73
C THR A 287 -14.27 26.86 18.26
N THR A 288 -13.89 25.79 18.96
CA THR A 288 -13.85 25.75 20.43
C THR A 288 -12.91 26.82 20.99
N ILE A 289 -11.75 27.00 20.37
CA ILE A 289 -10.79 28.04 20.76
C ILE A 289 -11.38 29.43 20.50
N HIS A 290 -11.97 29.67 19.34
CA HIS A 290 -12.68 30.93 19.04
C HIS A 290 -13.69 31.27 20.12
N ASP A 291 -14.58 30.35 20.48
CA ASP A 291 -15.60 30.57 21.51
C ASP A 291 -15.00 30.80 22.91
N THR A 292 -13.87 30.16 23.21
CA THR A 292 -13.15 30.36 24.46
C THR A 292 -12.53 31.76 24.55
N VAL A 293 -12.01 32.28 23.43
CA VAL A 293 -11.38 33.61 23.39
C VAL A 293 -12.35 34.75 23.09
N ARG A 294 -13.54 34.44 22.58
CA ARG A 294 -14.53 35.43 22.16
C ARG A 294 -14.98 36.29 23.34
N PHE A 295 -14.87 37.60 23.19
CA PHE A 295 -15.31 38.60 24.17
C PHE A 295 -14.63 38.53 25.55
N ARG A 296 -13.46 37.91 25.67
CA ARG A 296 -12.70 37.84 26.93
C ARG A 296 -11.43 38.67 26.87
N THR A 297 -11.16 39.45 27.92
CA THR A 297 -9.92 40.23 28.08
C THR A 297 -8.78 39.42 28.68
N ALA A 298 -9.09 38.37 29.44
CA ALA A 298 -8.13 37.44 30.02
C ALA A 298 -8.74 36.03 30.10
N ILE A 299 -7.92 35.01 29.89
CA ILE A 299 -8.34 33.60 29.88
C ILE A 299 -7.34 32.80 30.72
N PRO A 300 -7.82 31.96 31.65
CA PRO A 300 -6.95 31.09 32.42
C PRO A 300 -6.12 30.15 31.51
N THR A 301 -4.82 30.06 31.76
CA THR A 301 -3.89 29.21 31.00
C THR A 301 -4.30 27.73 31.04
N ILE A 302 -4.78 27.26 32.20
CA ILE A 302 -5.31 25.91 32.39
C ILE A 302 -6.51 25.58 31.48
N GLN A 303 -7.22 26.59 30.98
CA GLN A 303 -8.34 26.41 30.05
C GLN A 303 -7.86 26.39 28.59
N ILE A 304 -6.94 27.30 28.22
CA ILE A 304 -6.58 27.54 26.82
C ILE A 304 -5.37 26.72 26.33
N TYR A 305 -4.37 26.49 27.18
CA TYR A 305 -3.17 25.73 26.78
C TYR A 305 -3.48 24.30 26.34
N PRO A 306 -4.37 23.53 27.02
CA PRO A 306 -4.75 22.20 26.53
C PRO A 306 -5.36 22.22 25.12
N GLN A 307 -6.06 23.29 24.74
CA GLN A 307 -6.64 23.41 23.40
C GLN A 307 -5.56 23.64 22.33
N PHE A 308 -4.54 24.45 22.63
CA PHE A 308 -3.40 24.66 21.73
C PHE A 308 -2.52 23.42 21.61
N ILE A 309 -2.28 22.69 22.70
CA ILE A 309 -1.58 21.41 22.66
C ILE A 309 -2.32 20.45 21.74
N HIS A 310 -3.64 20.34 21.87
CA HIS A 310 -4.44 19.47 21.01
C HIS A 310 -4.38 19.89 19.52
N LEU A 311 -4.40 21.20 19.20
CA LEU A 311 -4.16 21.65 17.82
C LEU A 311 -2.81 21.19 17.29
N SER A 312 -1.76 21.22 18.12
CA SER A 312 -0.44 20.73 17.74
C SER A 312 -0.45 19.21 17.46
N GLU A 313 -1.18 18.43 18.25
CA GLU A 313 -1.30 16.97 18.07
C GLU A 313 -2.03 16.60 16.77
N ILE A 314 -3.11 17.32 16.45
CA ILE A 314 -3.83 17.17 15.17
C ILE A 314 -2.87 17.50 14.01
N TRP A 315 -2.07 18.56 14.14
CA TRP A 315 -1.09 18.93 13.13
C TRP A 315 0.02 17.88 12.95
N THR A 316 0.55 17.34 14.04
CA THR A 316 1.51 16.22 13.99
C THR A 316 0.89 15.00 13.31
N SER A 317 -0.39 14.71 13.57
CA SER A 317 -1.09 13.59 12.92
C SER A 317 -1.24 13.80 11.40
N LEU A 318 -1.47 15.04 10.94
CA LEU A 318 -1.43 15.36 9.51
C LEU A 318 -0.03 15.15 8.90
N GLN A 319 1.04 15.41 9.66
CA GLN A 319 2.42 15.16 9.19
C GLN A 319 2.72 13.67 9.12
N ASP A 320 2.22 12.89 10.07
CA ASP A 320 2.35 11.44 10.07
C ASP A 320 1.71 10.82 8.83
N GLU A 321 0.53 11.31 8.41
CA GLU A 321 -0.12 10.88 7.17
C GLU A 321 0.71 11.22 5.91
N MET A 322 1.41 12.36 5.88
CA MET A 322 2.35 12.66 4.79
C MET A 322 3.49 11.65 4.70
N VAL A 323 4.04 11.24 5.85
CA VAL A 323 5.12 10.25 5.89
C VAL A 323 4.62 8.89 5.41
N LEU A 324 3.41 8.48 5.82
CA LEU A 324 2.78 7.24 5.34
C LEU A 324 2.62 7.25 3.83
N LEU A 325 2.08 8.32 3.24
CA LEU A 325 1.95 8.44 1.79
C LEU A 325 3.29 8.44 1.07
N SER A 326 4.33 9.06 1.65
CA SER A 326 5.67 9.01 1.07
C SER A 326 6.19 7.57 1.01
N THR A 327 6.03 6.80 2.10
CA THR A 327 6.40 5.39 2.16
C THR A 327 5.62 4.54 1.16
N ILE A 328 4.31 4.77 1.05
CA ILE A 328 3.44 4.09 0.05
C ILE A 328 3.92 4.38 -1.37
N ASN A 329 4.18 5.65 -1.70
CA ASN A 329 4.66 6.04 -3.03
C ASN A 329 6.03 5.42 -3.35
N ASN A 330 6.95 5.40 -2.39
CA ASN A 330 8.26 4.78 -2.56
C ASN A 330 8.14 3.27 -2.83
N LEU A 331 7.28 2.58 -2.08
CA LEU A 331 7.03 1.16 -2.27
C LEU A 331 6.35 0.90 -3.61
N ALA A 332 5.32 1.67 -3.97
CA ALA A 332 4.65 1.59 -5.26
C ALA A 332 5.63 1.75 -6.43
N TRP A 333 6.48 2.79 -6.38
CA TRP A 333 7.52 3.03 -7.37
C TRP A 333 8.50 1.84 -7.46
N SER A 334 8.92 1.30 -6.33
CA SER A 334 9.82 0.13 -6.31
C SER A 334 9.21 -1.15 -6.89
N LEU A 335 7.87 -1.27 -6.88
CA LEU A 335 7.14 -2.39 -7.46
C LEU A 335 6.97 -2.27 -8.98
N GLN A 336 7.04 -1.06 -9.56
CA GLN A 336 6.90 -0.85 -11.01
C GLN A 336 7.90 -1.65 -11.84
N LYS A 337 9.11 -1.90 -11.33
CA LYS A 337 10.12 -2.72 -12.03
C LYS A 337 9.63 -4.14 -12.35
N TYR A 338 8.65 -4.66 -11.61
CA TYR A 338 8.10 -5.99 -11.86
C TYR A 338 7.07 -6.00 -13.00
N LEU A 339 6.46 -4.86 -13.33
CA LEU A 339 5.66 -4.71 -14.56
C LEU A 339 6.53 -4.93 -15.80
N GLN A 340 7.75 -4.39 -15.81
CA GLN A 340 8.70 -4.57 -16.92
C GLN A 340 9.06 -6.05 -17.15
N VAL A 341 9.06 -6.88 -16.10
CA VAL A 341 9.27 -8.33 -16.25
C VAL A 341 8.12 -8.97 -17.03
N LEU A 342 6.88 -8.52 -16.81
CA LEU A 342 5.69 -9.00 -17.52
C LEU A 342 5.67 -8.56 -18.99
N GLU A 343 6.20 -7.37 -19.29
CA GLU A 343 6.35 -6.85 -20.66
C GLU A 343 7.33 -7.68 -21.50
N ASN A 344 8.31 -8.34 -20.86
CA ASN A 344 9.28 -9.21 -21.54
C ASN A 344 8.71 -10.58 -21.95
N ILE A 345 7.48 -10.91 -21.55
CA ILE A 345 6.80 -12.13 -22.02
C ILE A 345 6.30 -11.89 -23.45
N ASP A 346 6.83 -12.69 -24.38
CA ASP A 346 6.58 -12.61 -25.82
C ASP A 346 5.07 -12.61 -26.15
N GLU A 347 4.58 -11.46 -26.63
CA GLU A 347 3.18 -11.30 -27.01
C GLU A 347 2.76 -12.21 -28.17
N GLY A 348 3.68 -12.52 -29.10
CA GLY A 348 3.41 -13.41 -30.22
C GLY A 348 3.12 -14.82 -29.74
N VAL A 349 3.90 -15.31 -28.78
CA VAL A 349 3.64 -16.58 -28.09
C VAL A 349 2.28 -16.55 -27.38
N VAL A 350 2.02 -15.51 -26.60
CA VAL A 350 0.76 -15.39 -25.85
C VAL A 350 -0.46 -15.38 -26.79
N LYS A 351 -0.40 -14.62 -27.89
CA LYS A 351 -1.45 -14.58 -28.92
C LYS A 351 -1.63 -15.94 -29.60
N GLN A 352 -0.55 -16.65 -29.91
CA GLN A 352 -0.63 -18.01 -30.46
C GLN A 352 -1.27 -19.01 -29.50
N ILE A 353 -0.98 -18.92 -28.19
CA ILE A 353 -1.60 -19.78 -27.17
C ILE A 353 -3.10 -19.49 -27.11
N ILE A 354 -3.49 -18.21 -26.99
CA ILE A 354 -4.90 -17.79 -26.89
C ILE A 354 -5.69 -18.18 -28.15
N GLY A 355 -5.11 -17.98 -29.33
CA GLY A 355 -5.79 -18.20 -30.61
C GLY A 355 -7.06 -17.33 -30.70
N ASN A 356 -8.21 -17.96 -30.98
CA ASN A 356 -9.50 -17.28 -31.10
C ASN A 356 -10.31 -17.25 -29.80
N THR A 357 -9.71 -17.58 -28.65
CA THR A 357 -10.40 -17.56 -27.36
C THR A 357 -10.65 -16.13 -26.90
N GLU A 358 -11.85 -15.87 -26.40
CA GLU A 358 -12.21 -14.57 -25.82
C GLU A 358 -11.44 -14.29 -24.53
N ILE A 359 -10.97 -13.05 -24.39
CA ILE A 359 -10.26 -12.58 -23.20
C ILE A 359 -11.27 -11.98 -22.24
N LEU A 360 -11.56 -12.71 -21.17
CA LEU A 360 -12.50 -12.30 -20.13
C LEU A 360 -11.77 -11.73 -18.92
N THR A 361 -12.40 -10.74 -18.27
CA THR A 361 -12.05 -10.34 -16.91
C THR A 361 -12.47 -11.42 -15.91
N ASP A 362 -11.87 -11.43 -14.72
CA ASP A 362 -12.29 -12.37 -13.67
C ASP A 362 -13.78 -12.25 -13.35
N GLU A 363 -14.29 -11.02 -13.24
CA GLU A 363 -15.73 -10.79 -13.01
C GLU A 363 -16.57 -11.41 -14.12
N ALA A 364 -16.15 -11.29 -15.38
CA ALA A 364 -16.83 -11.90 -16.53
C ALA A 364 -16.73 -13.44 -16.50
N ARG A 365 -15.59 -14.03 -16.10
CA ARG A 365 -15.44 -15.49 -15.92
C ARG A 365 -16.39 -16.03 -14.85
N LEU A 366 -16.48 -15.33 -13.72
CA LEU A 366 -17.41 -15.68 -12.66
C LEU A 366 -18.86 -15.57 -13.16
N LYS A 367 -19.24 -14.47 -13.81
CA LYS A 367 -20.59 -14.29 -14.38
C LYS A 367 -20.96 -15.38 -15.39
N ALA A 368 -20.02 -15.78 -16.26
CA ALA A 368 -20.23 -16.84 -17.25
C ALA A 368 -20.58 -18.20 -16.63
N THR A 369 -20.20 -18.41 -15.37
CA THR A 369 -20.39 -19.69 -14.66
C THR A 369 -21.46 -19.64 -13.57
N THR A 370 -22.03 -18.48 -13.24
CA THR A 370 -23.04 -18.29 -12.17
C THR A 370 -24.32 -19.12 -12.34
N GLY A 371 -24.65 -19.60 -13.55
CA GLY A 371 -25.80 -20.48 -13.79
C GLY A 371 -25.51 -21.98 -13.69
N LEU A 372 -24.23 -22.36 -13.59
CA LEU A 372 -23.82 -23.76 -13.50
C LEU A 372 -23.90 -24.24 -12.05
N LYS A 373 -24.12 -25.55 -11.86
CA LYS A 373 -24.07 -26.19 -10.54
C LYS A 373 -23.16 -27.40 -10.58
N ILE A 374 -22.33 -27.53 -9.55
CA ILE A 374 -21.57 -28.76 -9.30
C ILE A 374 -22.58 -29.88 -9.03
N ASN A 375 -22.40 -31.05 -9.65
CA ASN A 375 -23.19 -32.23 -9.33
C ASN A 375 -22.52 -32.97 -8.18
N SER A 376 -23.16 -33.04 -7.02
CA SER A 376 -22.64 -33.72 -5.83
C SER A 376 -22.76 -35.24 -5.87
N THR A 377 -23.48 -35.80 -6.85
CA THR A 377 -23.74 -37.24 -6.92
C THR A 377 -22.46 -38.02 -7.18
N GLY A 378 -22.10 -38.93 -6.26
CA GLY A 378 -20.95 -39.82 -6.42
C GLY A 378 -19.60 -39.17 -6.16
N LEU A 379 -19.57 -37.99 -5.54
CA LEU A 379 -18.34 -37.35 -5.05
C LEU A 379 -18.03 -37.80 -3.62
N LYS A 380 -16.75 -37.89 -3.29
CA LYS A 380 -16.27 -38.14 -1.92
C LYS A 380 -16.33 -36.90 -1.03
N CYS A 381 -16.31 -35.70 -1.62
CA CYS A 381 -16.43 -34.43 -0.90
C CYS A 381 -17.89 -33.97 -0.80
N GLU A 382 -18.19 -33.16 0.22
CA GLU A 382 -19.48 -32.49 0.33
C GLU A 382 -19.50 -31.24 -0.56
N VAL A 383 -20.66 -30.86 -1.10
CA VAL A 383 -20.82 -29.65 -1.91
C VAL A 383 -21.86 -28.76 -1.25
N ILE A 384 -21.42 -27.56 -0.85
CA ILE A 384 -22.24 -26.55 -0.19
C ILE A 384 -22.65 -25.49 -1.21
N TYR A 385 -23.95 -25.22 -1.30
CA TYR A 385 -24.50 -24.23 -2.22
C TYR A 385 -24.90 -22.93 -1.49
N PRO A 386 -24.90 -21.78 -2.17
CA PRO A 386 -25.28 -20.49 -1.58
C PRO A 386 -26.62 -20.50 -0.83
N ALA A 387 -27.62 -21.23 -1.36
CA ALA A 387 -28.94 -21.30 -0.76
C ALA A 387 -29.01 -22.07 0.57
N GLN A 388 -27.95 -22.80 0.93
CA GLN A 388 -27.92 -23.64 2.15
C GLN A 388 -27.32 -22.91 3.36
N VAL A 389 -26.64 -21.77 3.17
CA VAL A 389 -25.89 -21.08 4.22
C VAL A 389 -26.26 -19.60 4.24
N THR A 390 -26.67 -19.09 5.41
CA THR A 390 -27.08 -17.69 5.60
C THR A 390 -25.95 -16.68 5.38
N GLU A 391 -24.71 -17.06 5.66
CA GLU A 391 -23.53 -16.21 5.46
C GLU A 391 -22.54 -16.84 4.48
N PHE A 392 -23.04 -17.27 3.32
CA PHE A 392 -22.24 -17.98 2.32
C PHE A 392 -21.00 -17.19 1.87
N ASP A 393 -21.12 -15.87 1.71
CA ASP A 393 -20.00 -15.01 1.30
C ASP A 393 -18.87 -14.91 2.34
N LYS A 394 -19.11 -15.37 3.58
CA LYS A 394 -18.12 -15.42 4.65
C LYS A 394 -17.41 -16.77 4.78
N ILE A 395 -17.75 -17.74 3.93
CA ILE A 395 -17.06 -19.03 3.93
C ILE A 395 -15.56 -18.81 3.64
N PRO A 396 -14.65 -19.31 4.50
CA PRO A 396 -13.22 -19.13 4.33
C PRO A 396 -12.72 -20.05 3.21
N LEU A 397 -12.79 -19.56 1.98
CA LEU A 397 -12.26 -20.26 0.81
C LEU A 397 -10.74 -20.39 0.92
N GLN A 398 -10.24 -21.61 0.70
CA GLN A 398 -8.82 -21.88 0.58
C GLN A 398 -8.23 -21.22 -0.67
N TYR A 399 -6.93 -20.97 -0.63
CA TYR A 399 -6.16 -20.41 -1.74
C TYR A 399 -6.77 -19.14 -2.34
N LEU A 400 -7.32 -18.27 -1.50
CA LEU A 400 -7.94 -17.01 -1.90
C LEU A 400 -9.07 -17.17 -2.93
N GLY A 401 -9.72 -18.35 -2.98
CA GLY A 401 -10.80 -18.63 -3.94
C GLY A 401 -10.35 -18.99 -5.35
N PHE A 402 -9.05 -19.21 -5.59
CA PHE A 402 -8.59 -19.81 -6.84
C PHE A 402 -9.05 -21.28 -6.95
N CYS A 403 -9.24 -21.75 -8.18
CA CYS A 403 -9.63 -23.12 -8.49
C CYS A 403 -8.55 -24.09 -8.01
N VAL A 404 -8.87 -24.91 -7.00
CA VAL A 404 -7.90 -25.85 -6.41
C VAL A 404 -7.43 -26.90 -7.43
N TRP A 405 -8.31 -27.36 -8.32
CA TRP A 405 -7.94 -28.29 -9.38
C TRP A 405 -6.90 -27.67 -10.33
N SER A 406 -7.08 -26.39 -10.72
CA SER A 406 -6.12 -25.70 -11.58
C SER A 406 -4.78 -25.46 -10.89
N LEU A 407 -4.76 -25.25 -9.57
CA LEU A 407 -3.52 -25.17 -8.81
C LEU A 407 -2.74 -26.49 -8.83
N VAL A 408 -3.43 -27.62 -8.66
CA VAL A 408 -2.78 -28.94 -8.56
C VAL A 408 -2.47 -29.52 -9.94
N GLU A 409 -3.48 -29.74 -10.78
CA GLU A 409 -3.30 -30.37 -12.11
C GLU A 409 -2.75 -29.39 -13.16
N GLY A 410 -2.90 -28.09 -12.94
CA GLY A 410 -2.39 -27.02 -13.79
C GLY A 410 -1.04 -26.45 -13.36
N VAL A 411 -0.34 -27.11 -12.42
CA VAL A 411 1.01 -26.74 -11.96
C VAL A 411 1.10 -25.28 -11.50
N GLY A 412 0.21 -24.91 -10.59
CA GLY A 412 0.14 -23.56 -10.01
C GLY A 412 -0.66 -22.55 -10.84
N ALA A 413 -1.49 -23.00 -11.79
CA ALA A 413 -2.33 -22.11 -12.58
C ALA A 413 -3.38 -21.39 -11.71
N LEU A 414 -3.23 -20.07 -11.59
CA LEU A 414 -4.10 -19.19 -10.79
C LEU A 414 -5.37 -18.79 -11.56
N ILE A 415 -6.27 -19.76 -11.77
CA ILE A 415 -7.58 -19.53 -12.39
C ILE A 415 -8.64 -19.25 -11.32
N PRO A 416 -9.39 -18.14 -11.39
CA PRO A 416 -10.43 -17.85 -10.40
C PRO A 416 -11.48 -18.95 -10.30
N GLY A 417 -11.78 -19.40 -9.09
CA GLY A 417 -12.90 -20.32 -8.82
C GLY A 417 -14.19 -19.54 -8.61
N ASN A 418 -15.33 -20.12 -9.02
CA ASN A 418 -16.64 -19.53 -8.78
C ASN A 418 -17.38 -20.27 -7.65
N PRO A 419 -17.45 -19.70 -6.44
CA PRO A 419 -18.17 -20.34 -5.33
C PRO A 419 -19.68 -20.43 -5.56
N ASN A 420 -20.27 -19.61 -6.45
CA ASN A 420 -21.71 -19.64 -6.73
C ASN A 420 -22.19 -20.95 -7.38
N MET A 421 -21.28 -21.73 -8.00
CA MET A 421 -21.60 -23.05 -8.54
C MET A 421 -21.76 -24.13 -7.45
N GLY A 422 -21.36 -23.80 -6.21
CA GLY A 422 -21.14 -24.73 -5.11
C GLY A 422 -19.67 -24.71 -4.68
N VAL A 423 -19.44 -24.89 -3.39
CA VAL A 423 -18.12 -24.97 -2.77
C VAL A 423 -17.89 -26.39 -2.30
N CYS A 424 -16.77 -26.99 -2.70
CA CYS A 424 -16.44 -28.35 -2.28
C CYS A 424 -15.82 -28.29 -0.88
N GLN A 425 -16.38 -29.04 0.06
CA GLN A 425 -15.86 -29.16 1.42
C GLN A 425 -15.15 -30.51 1.59
N TRP A 426 -13.91 -30.46 2.07
CA TRP A 426 -13.10 -31.63 2.38
C TRP A 426 -12.22 -31.34 3.59
N LYS A 427 -12.22 -32.23 4.60
CA LYS A 427 -11.45 -32.08 5.86
C LYS A 427 -11.53 -30.67 6.47
N GLU A 428 -12.75 -30.18 6.67
CA GLU A 428 -13.07 -28.85 7.24
C GLU A 428 -12.62 -27.64 6.40
N ASN A 429 -12.06 -27.86 5.22
CA ASN A 429 -11.64 -26.82 4.29
C ASN A 429 -12.62 -26.66 3.13
N TYR A 430 -12.69 -25.45 2.59
CA TYR A 430 -13.64 -25.05 1.56
C TYR A 430 -12.91 -24.65 0.28
N TYR A 431 -13.23 -25.28 -0.84
CA TYR A 431 -12.52 -25.11 -2.10
C TYR A 431 -13.46 -24.66 -3.21
N ALA A 432 -13.04 -23.61 -3.93
CA ALA A 432 -13.71 -23.13 -5.13
C ALA A 432 -13.19 -23.86 -6.37
N MET A 433 -14.04 -23.94 -7.40
CA MET A 433 -13.72 -24.57 -8.69
C MET A 433 -14.06 -23.60 -9.82
N SER A 434 -13.31 -23.62 -10.92
CA SER A 434 -13.61 -22.78 -12.09
C SER A 434 -14.64 -23.42 -13.03
N SER A 435 -14.93 -24.72 -12.88
CA SER A 435 -16.02 -25.39 -13.61
C SER A 435 -16.58 -26.62 -12.87
N PRO A 436 -17.82 -27.05 -13.17
CA PRO A 436 -18.39 -28.29 -12.60
C PRO A 436 -17.58 -29.55 -12.96
N ALA A 437 -16.91 -29.56 -14.11
CA ALA A 437 -16.12 -30.70 -14.55
C ALA A 437 -14.84 -30.87 -13.72
N MET A 438 -14.18 -29.76 -13.37
CA MET A 438 -13.04 -29.77 -12.44
C MET A 438 -13.47 -30.17 -11.03
N ALA A 439 -14.65 -29.72 -10.59
CA ALA A 439 -15.24 -30.14 -9.32
C ALA A 439 -15.50 -31.65 -9.28
N ALA A 440 -15.94 -32.23 -10.40
CA ALA A 440 -16.16 -33.67 -10.50
C ALA A 440 -14.84 -34.45 -10.35
N GLU A 441 -13.76 -34.04 -11.03
CA GLU A 441 -12.45 -34.68 -10.88
C GLU A 441 -11.89 -34.56 -9.45
N PHE A 442 -11.93 -33.35 -8.87
CA PHE A 442 -11.55 -33.16 -7.47
C PHE A 442 -12.37 -34.05 -6.54
N GLY A 443 -13.69 -34.09 -6.72
CA GLY A 443 -14.57 -34.88 -5.86
C GLY A 443 -14.38 -36.39 -5.99
N GLN A 444 -13.75 -36.91 -7.05
CA GLN A 444 -13.37 -38.32 -7.14
C GLN A 444 -12.16 -38.67 -6.26
N ASP A 445 -11.24 -37.73 -6.06
CA ASP A 445 -10.04 -37.95 -5.24
C ASP A 445 -9.54 -36.67 -4.54
N PRO A 446 -10.30 -36.14 -3.57
CA PRO A 446 -10.00 -34.86 -2.92
C PRO A 446 -8.80 -34.92 -1.96
N GLU A 447 -8.22 -36.10 -1.74
CA GLU A 447 -7.03 -36.31 -0.92
C GLU A 447 -5.73 -35.96 -1.66
N LYS A 448 -5.76 -36.03 -2.99
CA LYS A 448 -4.66 -35.69 -3.89
C LYS A 448 -4.51 -34.17 -4.00
#